data_AF-A0A658NZE2-F1
#
_entry.id   AF-A0A658NZE2-F1
#
_cell.length_a   1.000
_cell.length_b   1.000
_cell.length_c   1.000
_cell.angle_alpha   90.00
_cell.angle_beta   90.00
_cell.angle_gamma   90.00
#
_symmetry.space_group_name_H-M   'P 1'
#
loop_
_entity.id
_entity.type
_entity.pdbx_description
1 polymer ?
#
loop_
_entity_poly.entity_id
_entity_poly.type
_entity_poly.pdbx_seq_one_letter_code
_entity_poly.pdbx_strand_id
1 'polypeptide(L)' 'TAVDDAKITDPESLGAAIATYQPGDEVTVTFERDGRTATTTIVLGTKPT' A
#
# COMPACT_ATOMS: atom_id res chain seq x y z
N THR A 1 8.05 -5.58 0.62
CA THR A 1 7.08 -4.61 1.16
C THR A 1 5.68 -5.11 0.83
N ALA A 2 4.64 -4.71 1.56
CA ALA A 2 3.29 -5.30 1.47
C ALA A 2 2.18 -4.27 1.75
N VAL A 3 0.99 -4.53 1.23
CA VAL A 3 -0.26 -3.84 1.59
C VAL A 3 -1.23 -4.90 2.10
N ASP A 4 -1.61 -4.83 3.37
CA ASP A 4 -2.27 -5.90 4.11
C ASP A 4 -1.57 -7.26 3.86
N ASP A 5 -2.30 -8.26 3.36
CA ASP A 5 -1.77 -9.58 3.03
C ASP A 5 -1.16 -9.66 1.61
N ALA A 6 -1.29 -8.60 0.81
CA ALA A 6 -0.76 -8.53 -0.55
C ALA A 6 0.73 -8.20 -0.55
N LYS A 7 1.56 -9.18 -0.94
CA LYS A 7 2.99 -8.97 -1.15
C LYS A 7 3.24 -8.18 -2.42
N ILE A 8 4.00 -7.09 -2.30
CA ILE A 8 4.36 -6.22 -3.42
C ILE A 8 5.80 -6.55 -3.85
N THR A 9 5.95 -6.92 -5.12
CA THR A 9 7.23 -7.30 -5.73
C THR A 9 7.75 -6.28 -6.74
N ASP A 10 6.84 -5.49 -7.29
CA ASP A 10 7.09 -4.54 -8.39
C ASP A 10 6.09 -3.36 -8.33
N PRO A 11 6.40 -2.22 -8.98
CA PRO A 11 5.53 -1.03 -8.95
C PRO A 11 4.11 -1.28 -9.48
N GLU A 12 3.96 -2.14 -10.50
CA GLU A 12 2.68 -2.47 -11.10
C GLU A 12 1.78 -3.26 -10.13
N SER A 13 2.37 -4.21 -9.38
CA SER A 13 1.67 -5.00 -8.36
C SER A 13 1.11 -4.14 -7.23
N LEU A 14 1.77 -3.02 -6.88
CA LEU A 14 1.25 -2.07 -5.90
C LEU A 14 -0.02 -1.39 -6.38
N GLY A 15 -0.01 -0.91 -7.63
CA GLY A 15 -1.18 -0.27 -8.23
C GLY A 15 -2.37 -1.23 -8.32
N ALA A 16 -2.11 -2.48 -8.73
CA ALA A 16 -3.14 -3.52 -8.79
C ALA A 16 -3.71 -3.86 -7.40
N ALA A 17 -2.85 -3.95 -6.36
CA ALA A 17 -3.28 -4.21 -5.00
C ALA A 17 -4.14 -3.07 -4.43
N ILE A 18 -3.78 -1.81 -4.66
CA ILE A 18 -4.57 -0.66 -4.16
C ILE A 18 -5.88 -0.48 -4.94
N ALA A 19 -5.91 -0.85 -6.23
CA ALA A 19 -7.08 -0.67 -7.08
C ALA A 19 -8.31 -1.51 -6.66
N THR A 20 -8.15 -2.49 -5.77
CA THR A 20 -9.28 -3.28 -5.23
C THR A 20 -9.98 -2.59 -4.06
N TYR A 21 -9.42 -1.51 -3.52
CA TYR A 21 -9.95 -0.75 -2.41
C TYR A 21 -10.61 0.55 -2.86
N GLN A 22 -11.43 1.12 -1.99
CA GLN A 22 -12.10 2.39 -2.20
C GLN A 22 -11.32 3.54 -1.52
N PRO A 23 -11.38 4.77 -2.08
CA PRO A 23 -10.94 5.94 -1.33
C PRO A 23 -11.68 6.03 0.01
N GLY A 24 -10.94 6.26 1.09
CA GLY A 24 -11.45 6.24 2.46
C GLY A 24 -11.21 4.92 3.21
N ASP A 25 -10.84 3.83 2.53
CA ASP A 25 -10.49 2.58 3.19
C ASP A 25 -9.19 2.71 3.99
N GLU A 26 -9.16 2.05 5.16
CA GLU A 26 -7.94 1.87 5.94
C GLU A 26 -7.19 0.62 5.47
N VAL A 27 -5.90 0.78 5.19
CA VAL A 27 -5.01 -0.32 4.81
C VAL A 27 -3.72 -0.29 5.62
N THR A 28 -3.15 -1.47 5.88
CA THR A 28 -1.87 -1.62 6.56
C THR A 28 -0.75 -1.69 5.55
N VAL A 29 0.18 -0.76 5.56
CA VAL A 29 1.32 -0.74 4.63
C VAL A 29 2.60 -1.09 5.37
N THR A 30 3.31 -2.10 4.86
CA THR A 30 4.66 -2.45 5.30
C THR A 30 5.67 -2.01 4.25
N PHE A 31 6.58 -1.13 4.62
CA PHE A 31 7.58 -0.53 3.73
C PHE A 31 8.97 -0.56 4.33
N GLU A 32 10.00 -0.46 3.49
CA GLU A 32 11.38 -0.25 3.92
C GLU A 32 11.76 1.20 3.67
N ARG A 33 12.34 1.86 4.68
CA ARG A 33 12.91 3.20 4.58
C ARG A 33 14.18 3.25 5.42
N ASP A 34 15.26 3.77 4.84
CA ASP A 34 16.58 3.84 5.47
C ASP A 34 17.09 2.48 5.98
N GLY A 35 16.83 1.41 5.22
CA GLY A 35 17.21 0.03 5.56
C GLY A 35 16.43 -0.55 6.73
N ARG A 36 15.34 0.09 7.17
CA ARG A 36 14.46 -0.40 8.25
C ARG A 36 13.08 -0.67 7.71
N THR A 37 12.55 -1.84 8.07
CA THR A 37 11.15 -2.17 7.82
C THR A 37 10.25 -1.50 8.84
N ALA A 38 9.22 -0.82 8.38
CA ALA A 38 8.18 -0.20 9.19
C ALA A 38 6.79 -0.60 8.66
N THR A 39 5.83 -0.64 9.57
CA THR A 39 4.43 -0.92 9.25
C THR A 39 3.55 0.19 9.82
N THR A 40 2.61 0.69 9.02
CA THR A 40 1.68 1.73 9.44
C THR A 40 0.32 1.54 8.78
N THR A 41 -0.74 1.91 9.48
CA THR A 41 -2.08 2.01 8.89
C THR A 41 -2.24 3.39 8.26
N ILE A 42 -2.81 3.45 7.06
CA ILE A 42 -3.12 4.69 6.34
C ILE A 42 -4.55 4.64 5.79
N VAL A 43 -5.12 5.81 5.55
CA VAL A 43 -6.39 5.96 4.81
C VAL A 43 -6.08 6.25 3.34
N LEU A 44 -6.71 5.52 2.42
CA LEU A 44 -6.50 5.70 0.99
C LEU A 44 -7.14 6.99 0.46
N GLY A 45 -6.37 7.76 -0.29
CA GLY A 45 -6.84 8.96 -1.00
C GLY A 45 -7.43 8.63 -2.38
N THR A 46 -8.07 9.63 -3.00
CA THR A 46 -8.51 9.52 -4.40
C THR A 46 -7.31 9.60 -5.34
N LYS A 47 -7.27 8.74 -6.36
CA LYS A 47 -6.24 8.83 -7.41
C LYS A 47 -6.38 10.15 -8.16
N PRO A 48 -5.36 11.02 -8.18
CA PRO A 48 -5.40 12.24 -8.98
C PRO A 48 -5.46 11.90 -10.47
N THR A 49 -6.20 12.71 -11.23
CA THR A 49 -6.31 12.65 -12.69
C THR A 49 -5.17 13.35 -13.39
#